data_AF-A0A2V7PI41-F1
#
_entry.id   AF-A0A2V7PI41-F1
#
_cell.length_a   1.000
_cell.length_b   1.000
_cell.length_c   1.000
_cell.angle_alpha   90.00
_cell.angle_beta   90.00
_cell.angle_gamma   90.00
#
_symmetry.space_group_name_H-M   'P 1'
#
loop_
_entity.id
_entity.type
_entity.pdbx_description
1 polymer ?
#
loop_
_entity_poly.entity_id
_entity_poly.type
_entity_poly.pdbx_seq_one_letter_code
_entity_poly.pdbx_strand_id
1 'polypeptide(L)'
;MTRRLLVLLGCLTVPVSLFPFHGLAAQKRAITIDDYLALRSVSDPQLSPDGKSIAYTVTEASLKDNRGIAHVWLVDVATGQGRQLTAGPGSDRQPR
;
A
#
# COMPACT_ATOMS: atom_id res chain seq x y z
N MET A 1 31.95 67.06 -20.32
CA MET A 1 32.01 66.89 -21.79
C MET A 1 31.99 65.38 -22.10
N THR A 2 30.81 64.81 -22.31
CA THR A 2 30.26 64.43 -23.63
C THR A 2 30.62 62.98 -24.00
N ARG A 3 29.69 62.03 -23.80
CA ARG A 3 29.10 61.19 -24.87
C ARG A 3 28.27 60.02 -24.32
N ARG A 4 27.11 59.86 -24.94
CA ARG A 4 26.09 58.81 -24.78
C ARG A 4 26.53 57.51 -25.46
N LEU A 5 26.18 56.34 -24.91
CA LEU A 5 25.84 55.06 -25.60
C LEU A 5 25.55 54.00 -24.50
N LEU A 6 24.32 53.73 -24.07
CA LEU A 6 23.34 52.75 -24.63
C LEU A 6 23.93 51.36 -24.97
N VAL A 7 23.91 50.40 -24.03
CA VAL A 7 23.75 48.95 -24.32
C VAL A 7 23.01 48.24 -23.17
N LEU A 8 21.70 48.07 -23.39
CA LEU A 8 20.86 46.89 -23.14
C LEU A 8 21.01 46.11 -21.80
N LEU A 9 19.97 46.25 -20.96
CA LEU A 9 19.47 45.23 -20.06
C LEU A 9 19.25 43.91 -20.83
N GLY A 10 20.12 42.92 -20.62
CA GLY A 10 19.86 41.53 -21.00
C GLY A 10 19.07 40.83 -19.90
N CYS A 11 17.75 40.91 -19.97
CA CYS A 11 16.83 40.18 -19.12
C CYS A 11 17.03 38.67 -19.34
N LEU A 12 17.83 38.00 -18.52
CA LEU A 12 17.98 36.53 -18.54
C LEU A 12 16.82 35.89 -17.76
N THR A 13 15.59 36.12 -18.21
CA THR A 13 14.46 35.28 -17.81
C THR A 13 14.33 34.17 -18.83
N VAL A 14 14.99 33.04 -18.55
CA VAL A 14 14.65 31.78 -19.22
C VAL A 14 13.16 31.54 -18.97
N PRO A 15 12.29 31.44 -19.98
CA PRO A 15 10.87 31.19 -19.73
C PRO A 15 10.74 29.76 -19.20
N VAL A 16 10.63 29.64 -17.87
CA VAL A 16 10.17 28.44 -17.17
C VAL A 16 8.68 28.27 -17.46
N SER A 17 8.30 28.07 -18.71
CA SER A 17 6.89 27.98 -19.12
C SER A 17 6.62 27.03 -20.28
N LEU A 18 7.60 26.21 -20.68
CA LEU A 18 7.45 25.27 -21.80
C LEU A 18 7.78 23.81 -21.43
N PHE A 19 7.77 23.47 -20.14
CA PHE A 19 7.71 22.07 -19.75
C PHE A 19 6.24 21.68 -19.60
N PRO A 20 5.64 20.92 -20.54
CA PRO A 20 4.32 20.34 -20.33
C PRO A 20 4.38 19.50 -19.06
N PHE A 21 3.58 19.92 -18.07
CA PHE A 21 3.36 19.17 -16.85
C PHE A 21 2.56 17.92 -17.23
N HIS A 22 3.27 16.85 -17.59
CA HIS A 22 2.66 15.55 -17.72
C HIS A 22 2.27 15.14 -16.30
N GLY A 23 0.99 15.30 -15.96
CA GLY A 23 0.46 14.74 -14.73
C GLY A 23 0.81 13.25 -14.73
N LEU A 24 1.52 12.81 -13.69
CA LEU A 24 1.81 11.39 -13.48
C LEU A 24 0.48 10.69 -13.16
N ALA A 25 -0.29 10.39 -14.20
CA ALA A 25 -1.44 9.51 -14.09
C ALA A 25 -0.88 8.09 -13.88
N ALA A 26 -1.17 7.49 -12.73
CA ALA A 26 -0.84 6.10 -12.48
C ALA A 26 -1.45 5.24 -13.60
N GLN A 27 -0.60 4.50 -14.33
CA GLN A 27 -1.06 3.66 -15.42
C GLN A 27 -1.94 2.54 -14.85
N LYS A 28 -3.23 2.57 -15.19
CA LYS A 28 -4.15 1.48 -14.88
C LYS A 28 -3.73 0.26 -15.70
N ARG A 29 -3.35 -0.83 -15.04
CA ARG A 29 -3.05 -2.13 -15.68
C ARG A 29 -4.19 -3.12 -15.45
N ALA A 30 -4.30 -4.11 -16.33
CA ALA A 30 -5.22 -5.22 -16.14
C ALA A 30 -4.85 -6.04 -14.89
N ILE A 31 -5.86 -6.60 -14.23
CA ILE A 31 -5.70 -7.58 -13.15
C ILE A 31 -5.13 -8.86 -13.76
N THR A 32 -4.06 -9.39 -13.16
CA THR A 32 -3.44 -10.66 -13.54
C THR A 32 -3.84 -11.77 -12.57
N ILE A 33 -3.46 -13.00 -12.91
CA ILE A 33 -3.62 -14.15 -12.00
C ILE A 33 -2.79 -13.93 -10.72
N ASP A 34 -1.61 -13.33 -10.83
CA ASP A 34 -0.75 -13.04 -9.67
C ASP A 34 -1.43 -12.08 -8.69
N ASP A 35 -2.18 -11.09 -9.19
CA ASP A 35 -2.96 -10.20 -8.34
C ASP A 35 -4.03 -10.95 -7.56
N TYR A 36 -4.73 -11.89 -8.22
CA TYR A 36 -5.73 -12.71 -7.58
C TYR A 36 -5.12 -13.62 -6.51
N LEU A 37 -3.97 -14.24 -6.79
CA LEU A 37 -3.24 -15.09 -5.84
C LEU A 37 -2.66 -14.31 -4.65
N ALA A 38 -2.35 -13.03 -4.85
CA ALA A 38 -1.88 -12.15 -3.79
C ALA A 38 -3.01 -11.65 -2.86
N LEU A 39 -4.29 -11.89 -3.21
CA LEU A 39 -5.40 -11.53 -2.34
C LEU A 39 -5.38 -12.34 -1.05
N ARG A 40 -5.59 -11.63 0.06
CA ARG A 40 -5.72 -12.22 1.39
C ARG A 40 -7.19 -12.24 1.77
N SER A 41 -7.70 -13.41 2.15
CA SER A 41 -9.07 -13.55 2.65
C SER A 41 -9.10 -13.43 4.16
N VAL A 42 -9.95 -12.54 4.68
CA VAL A 42 -10.14 -12.33 6.14
C VAL A 42 -11.46 -12.97 6.57
N SER A 43 -11.45 -13.71 7.68
CA SER A 43 -12.65 -14.38 8.19
C SER A 43 -12.64 -14.54 9.71
N ASP A 44 -13.82 -14.86 10.27
CA ASP A 44 -14.03 -15.22 11.68
C ASP A 44 -13.49 -14.20 12.70
N PRO A 45 -13.93 -12.93 12.67
CA PRO A 45 -13.50 -11.95 13.65
C PRO A 45 -14.11 -12.22 15.03
N GLN A 46 -13.27 -12.20 16.06
CA GLN A 46 -13.62 -12.42 17.46
C GLN A 46 -13.15 -11.22 18.29
N LEU A 47 -14.09 -10.45 18.83
CA LEU A 47 -13.80 -9.30 19.68
C LEU A 47 -13.43 -9.78 21.10
N SER A 48 -12.37 -9.22 21.69
CA SER A 48 -12.02 -9.47 23.08
C SER A 48 -13.09 -8.95 24.04
N PRO A 49 -13.29 -9.56 25.23
CA PRO A 49 -14.31 -9.12 26.18
C PRO A 49 -14.18 -7.66 26.63
N ASP A 50 -12.95 -7.14 26.65
CA ASP A 50 -12.65 -5.73 26.98
C ASP A 50 -12.76 -4.77 25.78
N GLY A 51 -13.07 -5.29 24.59
CA GLY A 51 -13.26 -4.55 23.35
C GLY A 51 -11.97 -3.97 22.73
N LYS A 52 -10.79 -4.26 23.28
CA LYS A 52 -9.53 -3.64 22.84
C LYS A 52 -8.89 -4.30 21.64
N SER A 53 -9.21 -5.56 21.38
CA SER A 53 -8.57 -6.32 20.31
C SER A 53 -9.55 -7.22 19.57
N ILE A 54 -9.25 -7.50 18.31
CA ILE A 54 -10.00 -8.47 17.50
C ILE A 54 -9.01 -9.54 17.04
N ALA A 55 -9.29 -10.80 17.36
CA ALA A 55 -8.63 -11.94 16.75
C ALA A 55 -9.37 -12.33 15.47
N TYR A 56 -8.67 -12.65 14.40
CA TYR A 56 -9.27 -13.01 13.12
C TYR A 56 -8.35 -13.93 12.33
N THR A 57 -8.89 -14.59 11.31
CA THR A 57 -8.13 -15.47 10.43
C THR A 57 -7.80 -14.75 9.13
N VAL A 58 -6.55 -14.89 8.66
CA VAL A 58 -6.10 -14.45 7.33
C VAL A 58 -5.66 -15.67 6.54
N THR A 59 -6.26 -15.90 5.37
CA THR A 59 -5.88 -16.97 4.44
C THR A 59 -5.15 -16.41 3.24
N GLU A 60 -3.98 -16.98 2.95
CA GLU A 60 -3.12 -16.63 1.82
C GLU A 60 -2.89 -17.85 0.91
N ALA A 61 -2.72 -17.64 -0.39
CA ALA A 61 -2.41 -18.72 -1.32
C ALA A 61 -0.95 -19.19 -1.15
N SER A 62 -0.75 -20.49 -0.95
CA SER A 62 0.57 -21.13 -1.08
C SER A 62 0.65 -21.87 -2.41
N LEU A 63 1.45 -21.35 -3.34
CA LEU A 63 1.77 -22.03 -4.60
C LEU A 63 2.59 -23.29 -4.36
N LYS A 64 3.48 -23.26 -3.35
CA LYS A 64 4.31 -24.41 -2.97
C LYS A 64 3.46 -25.60 -2.54
N ASP A 65 2.44 -25.34 -1.73
CA ASP A 65 1.60 -26.40 -1.13
C ASP A 65 0.28 -26.60 -1.89
N ASN A 66 0.08 -25.86 -2.99
CA ASN A 66 -1.13 -25.86 -3.83
C ASN A 66 -2.44 -25.75 -3.02
N ARG A 67 -2.47 -24.84 -2.05
CA ARG A 67 -3.60 -24.65 -1.13
C ARG A 67 -3.61 -23.27 -0.50
N GLY A 68 -4.73 -22.89 0.09
CA GLY A 68 -4.78 -21.76 1.03
C GLY A 68 -4.22 -22.17 2.41
N ILE A 69 -3.36 -21.32 2.98
CA ILE A 69 -2.83 -21.42 4.34
C ILE A 69 -3.42 -20.29 5.16
N ALA A 70 -4.00 -20.63 6.30
CA ALA A 70 -4.62 -19.66 7.19
C ALA A 70 -3.79 -19.48 8.47
N HIS A 71 -3.70 -18.24 8.93
CA HIS A 71 -3.07 -17.88 10.19
C HIS A 71 -3.99 -17.01 11.00
N VAL A 72 -3.87 -17.11 12.33
CA VAL A 72 -4.57 -16.21 13.24
C VAL A 72 -3.78 -14.92 13.37
N TRP A 73 -4.49 -13.81 13.33
CA TRP A 73 -4.00 -12.46 13.53
C TRP A 73 -4.73 -11.80 14.68
N LEU A 74 -4.11 -10.79 15.27
CA LEU A 74 -4.70 -9.93 16.29
C LEU A 74 -4.51 -8.49 15.87
N VAL A 75 -5.58 -7.70 15.92
CA VAL A 75 -5.53 -6.25 15.68
C VAL A 75 -5.96 -5.50 16.93
N ASP A 76 -5.22 -4.44 17.27
CA ASP A 76 -5.65 -3.46 18.27
C ASP A 76 -6.71 -2.54 17.67
N VAL A 77 -7.86 -2.41 18.35
CA VAL A 77 -9.04 -1.69 17.83
C VAL A 77 -8.79 -0.19 17.74
N ALA A 78 -8.01 0.39 18.65
CA ALA A 78 -7.79 1.83 18.71
C ALA A 78 -6.80 2.32 17.63
N THR A 79 -5.78 1.52 17.35
CA THR A 79 -4.66 1.89 16.47
C THR A 79 -4.71 1.22 15.10
N GLY A 80 -5.51 0.16 14.94
CA GLY A 80 -5.53 -0.67 13.74
C GLY A 80 -4.26 -1.47 13.52
N GLN A 81 -3.33 -1.50 14.49
CA GLN A 81 -2.08 -2.23 14.37
C GLN A 81 -2.33 -3.73 14.51
N GLY A 82 -2.04 -4.47 13.43
CA GLY A 82 -2.20 -5.91 13.35
C GLY A 82 -0.88 -6.65 13.55
N ARG A 83 -0.93 -7.80 14.22
CA ARG A 83 0.19 -8.77 14.28
C ARG A 83 -0.31 -10.18 14.04
N GLN A 84 0.50 -10.97 13.36
CA GLN A 84 0.26 -12.39 13.19
C GLN A 84 0.55 -13.13 14.52
N LEU A 85 -0.35 -14.02 14.94
CA LEU A 85 -0.22 -14.84 16.15
C LEU A 85 0.33 -16.23 15.86
N THR A 86 -0.01 -16.82 14.71
CA THR A 86 0.44 -18.17 14.33
C THR A 86 1.19 -18.13 13.00
N ALA A 87 2.23 -18.96 12.86
CA ALA A 87 3.10 -18.98 11.66
C ALA A 87 3.62 -20.39 11.31
N GLY A 88 2.89 -21.43 11.73
CA GLY A 88 3.24 -22.82 11.42
C GLY A 88 2.98 -23.16 9.94
N PRO A 89 3.50 -24.29 9.43
CA PRO A 89 3.24 -24.74 8.06
C PRO A 89 1.79 -25.23 7.84
N GLY A 90 1.03 -25.41 8.94
CA GLY A 90 -0.36 -25.80 8.92
C GLY A 90 -1.30 -24.62 8.70
N SER A 91 -2.61 -24.91 8.76
CA SER A 91 -3.65 -23.89 8.64
C SER A 91 -4.37 -23.75 9.97
N ASP A 92 -4.32 -22.55 10.54
CA ASP A 92 -5.02 -22.19 11.77
C ASP A 92 -6.23 -21.34 11.40
N ARG A 93 -7.43 -21.84 11.70
CA ARG A 93 -8.70 -21.22 11.26
C ARG A 93 -9.66 -20.90 12.40
N GLN A 94 -9.24 -21.13 13.63
CA GLN A 94 -10.08 -20.99 14.82
C GLN A 94 -9.37 -20.05 15.79
N PRO A 95 -9.70 -18.75 15.78
CA PRO A 95 -9.17 -17.75 16.70
C PRO A 95 -9.75 -17.86 18.12
N ARG A 96 -10.36 -18.99 18.50
CA ARG A 96 -11.06 -19.23 19.78
C ARG A 96 -10.56 -20.49 20.48
#